data_AF-A0A2H3CCG0-F1
#
_entry.id   AF-A0A2H3CCG0-F1
#
_cell.length_a   1.000
_cell.length_b   1.000
_cell.length_c   1.000
_cell.angle_alpha   90.00
_cell.angle_beta   90.00
_cell.angle_gamma   90.00
#
_symmetry.space_group_name_H-M   'P 1'
#
loop_
_entity.id
_entity.type
_entity.pdbx_description
1 polymer ?
#
loop_
_entity_poly.entity_id
_entity_poly.type
_entity_poly.pdbx_seq_one_letter_code
_entity_poly.pdbx_strand_id
1 'polypeptide(L)'
;MSSNPSVLNIVIQSTSALPLRSVEPLMQYAERFSRTYLTVISCMDINCQESTLDRLIRASLRSNIPSSHWWTLDQDTERDRLSAETYAEVLCVDDWNPSLTDEIADLVKAQSTESPDKQLCLQPIVWARLLQRLLPFTLESGLIPLFLMIPPDYWHADYKPPPLFPKNNMKIRSISRQDHHAVPLLIGVYRHLYPDIADAFVESFTHVKDSIFHLDPAADEFPAPQDPRLCSLLTLAGSPSRRKTAINPSMEDLFAQVLRNIETYMDLTGPLLSYVTPFKLDSNRYGVLKLLYILVSSDDFDTLPVVHQRITLMQFLRALNSTTPHPRFLSSDWCTPTMASNFTQIAFMPLDCDWTLSSSTPTLQFVYEFLQLDGPIGNQIFSRFVSSRLLDYVVKLRGGGEISQEWWLRGILGVFVRGVRRSDAAAAYLFELDNIFAVCAMFIIWKDIPRLRLLAQCYPNHPVWNECLQKLDAIPEHFEVSLNREQILRTVSDFRALFEGGKPPILNSRPTVSSLWRRLRRLGGNIGKDLTGAGQV
;
A
#
# COMPACT_ATOMS: atom_id res chain seq x y z
N MET A 1 29.62 -11.02 44.97
CA MET A 1 30.12 -11.80 43.82
C MET A 1 31.24 -12.70 44.32
N SER A 2 31.29 -13.96 43.88
CA SER A 2 32.36 -14.89 44.23
C SER A 2 33.72 -14.35 43.75
N SER A 3 34.79 -14.61 44.50
CA SER A 3 36.17 -14.32 44.08
C SER A 3 36.76 -15.41 43.19
N ASN A 4 36.01 -16.49 42.93
CA ASN A 4 36.46 -17.60 42.10
C ASN A 4 36.38 -17.22 40.61
N PRO A 5 37.51 -17.19 39.86
CA PRO A 5 37.54 -16.81 38.45
C PRO A 5 36.62 -17.64 37.55
N SER A 6 36.47 -18.94 37.83
CA SER A 6 35.60 -19.83 37.05
C SER A 6 34.12 -19.46 37.19
N VAL A 7 33.70 -19.09 38.42
CA VAL A 7 32.32 -18.63 38.68
C VAL A 7 32.07 -17.28 38.00
N LEU A 8 33.06 -16.39 38.04
CA LEU A 8 32.98 -15.08 37.39
C LEU A 8 32.87 -15.20 35.86
N ASN A 9 33.65 -16.09 35.25
CA ASN A 9 33.58 -16.38 33.82
C ASN A 9 32.20 -16.92 33.41
N ILE A 10 31.64 -17.87 34.16
CA ILE A 10 30.29 -18.41 33.89
C ILE A 10 29.24 -17.30 33.98
N VAL A 11 29.30 -16.46 35.02
CA VAL A 11 28.34 -15.36 35.21
C VAL A 11 28.42 -14.36 34.05
N ILE A 12 29.63 -13.97 33.65
CA ILE A 12 29.86 -13.06 32.52
C ILE A 12 29.35 -13.67 31.22
N GLN A 13 29.72 -14.91 30.89
CA GLN A 13 29.24 -15.53 29.67
C GLN A 13 27.72 -15.74 29.68
N SER A 14 27.11 -15.97 30.85
CA SER A 14 25.66 -16.16 30.96
C SER A 14 24.87 -14.88 30.67
N THR A 15 25.45 -13.68 30.88
CA THR A 15 24.74 -12.43 30.55
C THR A 15 24.52 -12.26 29.05
N SER A 16 25.32 -12.92 28.20
CA SER A 16 25.16 -12.95 26.74
C SER A 16 23.82 -13.51 26.25
N ALA A 17 23.22 -14.39 27.05
CA ALA A 17 21.95 -15.04 26.71
C ALA A 17 20.73 -14.32 27.29
N LEU A 18 20.94 -13.32 28.16
CA LEU A 18 19.86 -12.62 28.83
C LEU A 18 19.26 -11.51 27.94
N PRO A 19 17.95 -11.26 28.02
CA PRO A 19 17.35 -10.06 27.45
C PRO A 19 17.95 -8.78 28.04
N LEU A 20 17.98 -7.67 27.28
CA LEU A 20 18.62 -6.42 27.77
C LEU A 20 18.06 -5.92 29.10
N ARG A 21 16.73 -5.96 29.27
CA ARG A 21 16.05 -5.57 30.53
C ARG A 21 16.54 -6.35 31.76
N SER A 22 16.97 -7.59 31.58
CA SER A 22 17.44 -8.43 32.68
C SER A 22 18.89 -8.11 33.07
N VAL A 23 19.65 -7.49 32.16
CA VAL A 23 21.03 -7.07 32.40
C VAL A 23 21.10 -5.68 33.03
N GLU A 24 20.14 -4.82 32.75
CA GLU A 24 20.11 -3.44 33.25
C GLU A 24 20.19 -3.33 34.80
N PRO A 25 19.48 -4.14 35.61
CA PRO A 25 19.66 -4.15 37.06
C PRO A 25 21.05 -4.64 37.51
N LEU A 26 21.67 -5.54 36.72
CA LEU A 26 23.04 -6.02 37.00
C LEU A 26 24.07 -4.90 36.80
N MET A 27 23.77 -3.93 35.92
CA MET A 27 24.61 -2.75 35.72
C MET A 27 24.63 -1.80 36.93
N GLN A 28 23.73 -1.92 37.91
CA GLN A 28 23.87 -1.20 39.18
C GLN A 28 25.09 -1.66 39.99
N TYR A 29 25.66 -2.83 39.65
CA TYR A 29 26.94 -3.33 40.15
C TYR A 29 28.08 -3.19 39.11
N ALA A 30 27.89 -2.35 38.08
CA ALA A 30 28.70 -2.28 36.85
C ALA A 30 30.20 -2.08 37.07
N GLU A 31 30.64 -1.36 38.10
CA GLU A 31 32.07 -1.09 38.27
C GLU A 31 32.85 -2.37 38.61
N ARG A 32 32.30 -3.22 39.48
CA ARG A 32 32.86 -4.54 39.76
C ARG A 32 32.68 -5.50 38.58
N PHE A 33 31.54 -5.43 37.90
CA PHE A 33 31.24 -6.28 36.75
C PHE A 33 32.18 -5.98 35.57
N SER A 34 32.37 -4.71 35.22
CA SER A 34 33.26 -4.23 34.17
C SER A 34 34.71 -4.58 34.45
N ARG A 35 35.21 -4.34 35.68
CA ARG A 35 36.60 -4.70 36.04
C ARG A 35 36.85 -6.21 35.94
N THR A 36 35.87 -7.02 36.36
CA THR A 36 35.95 -8.48 36.24
C THR A 36 35.93 -8.93 34.79
N TYR A 37 35.05 -8.33 33.99
CA TYR A 37 34.93 -8.57 32.57
C TYR A 37 36.23 -8.25 31.81
N LEU A 38 36.87 -7.12 32.12
CA LEU A 38 38.17 -6.75 31.57
C LEU A 38 39.26 -7.77 31.91
N THR A 39 39.23 -8.33 33.12
CA THR A 39 40.17 -9.38 33.53
C THR A 39 39.97 -10.63 32.68
N VAL A 40 38.71 -11.03 32.44
CA VAL A 40 38.39 -12.20 31.59
C VAL A 40 38.85 -12.00 30.15
N ILE A 41 38.62 -10.83 29.55
CA ILE A 41 39.12 -10.52 28.19
C ILE A 41 40.66 -10.53 28.16
N SER A 42 41.32 -9.91 29.14
CA SER A 42 42.79 -9.83 29.15
C SER A 42 43.49 -11.19 29.29
N CYS A 43 42.78 -12.20 29.78
CA CYS A 43 43.27 -13.57 29.92
C CYS A 43 42.85 -14.47 28.74
N MET A 44 42.23 -13.90 27.71
CA MET A 44 41.73 -14.64 26.56
C MET A 44 42.89 -14.99 25.62
N ASP A 45 42.98 -16.27 25.27
CA ASP A 45 43.94 -16.76 24.28
C ASP A 45 43.45 -16.37 22.87
N ILE A 46 44.38 -16.05 21.97
CA ILE A 46 44.13 -15.82 20.53
C ILE A 46 43.46 -17.07 19.90
N ASN A 47 43.70 -18.25 20.48
CA ASN A 47 43.09 -19.52 20.09
C ASN A 47 41.80 -19.88 20.87
N CYS A 48 41.12 -18.89 21.45
CA CYS A 48 39.85 -19.13 22.15
C CYS A 48 38.80 -19.79 21.23
N GLN A 49 37.93 -20.61 21.82
CA GLN A 49 36.82 -21.21 21.07
C GLN A 49 35.85 -20.11 20.62
N GLU A 50 35.41 -20.19 19.37
CA GLU A 50 34.46 -19.25 18.76
C GLU A 50 33.21 -19.01 19.63
N SER A 51 32.62 -20.09 20.17
CA SER A 51 31.45 -19.99 21.07
C SER A 51 31.72 -19.22 22.37
N THR A 52 32.97 -19.17 22.82
CA THR A 52 33.37 -18.36 23.99
C THR A 52 33.54 -16.90 23.58
N LEU A 53 34.15 -16.65 22.42
CA LEU A 53 34.33 -15.32 21.85
C LEU A 53 32.98 -14.62 21.63
N ASP A 54 32.08 -15.29 20.93
CA ASP A 54 30.69 -14.89 20.68
C ASP A 54 29.96 -14.48 21.97
N ARG A 55 29.96 -15.35 22.99
CA ARG A 55 29.33 -15.04 24.29
C ARG A 55 29.94 -13.83 24.97
N LEU A 56 31.27 -13.68 24.92
CA LEU A 56 31.95 -12.55 25.53
C LEU A 56 31.59 -11.25 24.80
N ILE A 57 31.67 -11.20 23.47
CA ILE A 57 31.27 -10.03 22.67
C ILE A 57 29.84 -9.61 23.03
N ARG A 58 28.89 -10.53 23.03
CA ARG A 58 27.49 -10.27 23.39
C ARG A 58 27.31 -9.77 24.81
N ALA A 59 28.10 -10.27 25.77
CA ALA A 59 28.12 -9.79 27.14
C ALA A 59 28.69 -8.35 27.23
N SER A 60 29.75 -8.05 26.45
CA SER A 60 30.32 -6.70 26.28
C SER A 60 29.25 -5.72 25.81
N LEU A 61 28.55 -6.11 24.74
CA LEU A 61 27.56 -5.27 24.08
C LEU A 61 26.43 -4.94 25.03
N ARG A 62 25.92 -5.91 25.80
CA ARG A 62 24.84 -5.71 26.78
C ARG A 62 25.26 -4.86 27.97
N SER A 63 26.51 -5.01 28.39
CA SER A 63 27.08 -4.31 29.55
C SER A 63 27.65 -2.93 29.20
N ASN A 64 27.59 -2.53 27.92
CA ASN A 64 28.15 -1.28 27.39
C ASN A 64 29.62 -1.06 27.78
N ILE A 65 30.40 -2.13 27.83
CA ILE A 65 31.81 -2.07 28.23
C ILE A 65 32.63 -1.59 27.02
N PRO A 66 33.55 -0.62 27.20
CA PRO A 66 34.35 -0.08 26.11
C PRO A 66 35.06 -1.15 25.29
N SER A 67 34.94 -0.99 23.98
CA SER A 67 35.55 -1.71 22.86
C SER A 67 37.08 -1.72 22.85
N SER A 68 37.72 -0.80 23.58
CA SER A 68 39.17 -0.53 23.57
C SER A 68 40.06 -1.69 24.04
N HIS A 69 39.51 -2.87 24.26
CA HIS A 69 40.21 -4.07 24.72
C HIS A 69 40.11 -5.25 23.73
N TRP A 70 39.46 -5.06 22.57
CA TRP A 70 39.33 -6.08 21.52
C TRP A 70 40.39 -5.96 20.41
N TRP A 71 41.31 -5.00 20.51
CA TRP A 71 42.39 -4.71 19.55
C TRP A 71 43.45 -5.82 19.40
N THR A 72 43.36 -6.89 20.20
CA THR A 72 44.28 -8.04 20.13
C THR A 72 43.88 -9.10 19.11
N LEU A 73 42.72 -8.95 18.44
CA LEU A 73 42.27 -9.85 17.38
C LEU A 73 42.77 -9.35 16.02
N ASP A 74 43.57 -10.18 15.34
CA ASP A 74 44.05 -9.89 13.98
C ASP A 74 42.94 -10.21 12.95
N GLN A 75 42.36 -9.18 12.35
CA GLN A 75 41.11 -9.26 11.60
C GLN A 75 41.21 -10.10 10.32
N ASP A 76 42.32 -9.98 9.58
CA ASP A 76 42.54 -10.77 8.35
C ASP A 76 42.60 -12.27 8.69
N THR A 77 43.21 -12.60 9.83
CA THR A 77 43.28 -13.98 10.33
C THR A 77 41.94 -14.47 10.87
N GLU A 78 41.13 -13.60 11.49
CA GLU A 78 39.81 -13.96 12.03
C GLU A 78 38.74 -14.09 10.94
N ARG A 79 38.80 -13.32 9.86
CA ARG A 79 37.85 -13.40 8.73
C ARG A 79 37.82 -14.78 8.09
N ASP A 80 38.99 -15.39 7.93
CA ASP A 80 39.12 -16.74 7.35
C ASP A 80 38.86 -17.85 8.37
N ARG A 81 38.89 -17.54 9.68
CA ARG A 81 38.77 -18.53 10.76
C ARG A 81 37.36 -18.63 11.35
N LEU A 82 36.65 -17.51 11.47
CA LEU A 82 35.35 -17.43 12.15
C LEU A 82 34.18 -17.71 11.21
N SER A 83 33.04 -18.14 11.77
CA SER A 83 31.78 -18.06 11.03
C SER A 83 31.43 -16.61 10.70
N ALA A 84 30.63 -16.43 9.64
CA ALA A 84 30.22 -15.10 9.21
C ALA A 84 29.44 -14.35 10.30
N GLU A 85 28.66 -15.06 11.12
CA GLU A 85 27.97 -14.47 12.26
C GLU A 85 28.92 -13.99 13.35
N THR A 86 29.87 -14.84 13.78
CA THR A 86 30.83 -14.42 14.81
C THR A 86 31.74 -13.30 14.31
N TYR A 87 32.12 -13.33 13.03
CA TYR A 87 32.87 -12.25 12.40
C TYR A 87 32.07 -10.93 12.42
N ALA A 88 30.78 -10.96 12.10
CA ALA A 88 29.91 -9.78 12.20
C ALA A 88 29.80 -9.25 13.64
N GLU A 89 29.81 -10.13 14.64
CA GLU A 89 29.86 -9.73 16.05
C GLU A 89 31.19 -9.05 16.43
N VAL A 90 32.32 -9.54 15.91
CA VAL A 90 33.64 -8.89 16.09
C VAL A 90 33.64 -7.48 15.47
N LEU A 91 33.08 -7.32 14.26
CA LEU A 91 32.93 -6.02 13.61
C LEU A 91 32.13 -5.00 14.46
N CYS A 92 31.27 -5.45 15.37
CA CYS A 92 30.49 -4.56 16.24
C CYS A 92 31.29 -3.91 17.37
N VAL A 93 32.39 -4.53 17.78
CA VAL A 93 33.13 -4.17 19.01
C VAL A 93 34.47 -3.53 18.75
N ASP A 94 34.95 -3.44 17.52
CA ASP A 94 36.24 -2.80 17.22
C ASP A 94 36.06 -1.34 16.81
N ASP A 95 36.13 -0.40 17.76
CA ASP A 95 35.89 1.04 17.51
C ASP A 95 37.11 1.79 16.93
N TRP A 96 38.26 1.14 16.74
CA TRP A 96 39.53 1.83 16.41
C TRP A 96 39.90 1.82 14.94
N ASN A 97 39.24 1.00 14.12
CA ASN A 97 39.55 0.89 12.70
C ASN A 97 38.47 1.56 11.80
N PRO A 98 38.72 2.77 11.27
CA PRO A 98 37.76 3.47 10.42
C PRO A 98 37.51 2.77 9.08
N SER A 99 38.41 1.89 8.61
CA SER A 99 38.22 1.11 7.37
C SER A 99 37.12 0.06 7.51
N LEU A 100 36.68 -0.26 8.73
CA LEU A 100 35.59 -1.21 8.98
C LEU A 100 34.22 -0.72 8.53
N THR A 101 34.06 0.59 8.34
CA THR A 101 32.76 1.18 7.95
C THR A 101 32.32 0.64 6.59
N ASP A 102 33.24 0.51 5.64
CA ASP A 102 32.96 0.00 4.30
C ASP A 102 32.60 -1.49 4.35
N GLU A 103 33.33 -2.28 5.15
CA GLU A 103 33.07 -3.70 5.33
C GLU A 103 31.71 -3.97 6.00
N ILE A 104 31.35 -3.18 7.02
CA ILE A 104 30.04 -3.24 7.65
C ILE A 104 28.94 -2.83 6.65
N ALA A 105 29.18 -1.81 5.83
CA ALA A 105 28.23 -1.39 4.80
C ALA A 105 27.99 -2.49 3.78
N ASP A 106 29.05 -3.16 3.31
CA ASP A 106 28.96 -4.26 2.35
C ASP A 106 28.26 -5.48 2.96
N LEU A 107 28.55 -5.81 4.21
CA LEU A 107 27.85 -6.86 4.96
C LEU A 107 26.35 -6.58 5.03
N VAL A 108 25.95 -5.36 5.40
CA VAL A 108 24.54 -4.96 5.52
C VAL A 108 23.84 -4.95 4.15
N LYS A 109 24.51 -4.47 3.10
CA LYS A 109 23.98 -4.50 1.73
C LYS A 109 23.76 -5.92 1.23
N ALA A 110 24.70 -6.83 1.50
CA ALA A 110 24.60 -8.25 1.12
C ALA A 110 23.34 -8.90 1.71
N GLN A 111 22.91 -8.51 2.91
CA GLN A 111 21.69 -9.05 3.53
C GLN A 111 20.41 -8.76 2.74
N SER A 112 20.43 -7.76 1.84
CA SER A 112 19.29 -7.39 1.00
C SER A 112 19.30 -8.06 -0.36
N THR A 113 20.43 -8.61 -0.80
CA THR A 113 20.61 -9.19 -2.15
C THR A 113 20.85 -10.70 -2.14
N GLU A 114 21.30 -11.26 -1.02
CA GLU A 114 21.60 -12.68 -0.90
C GLU A 114 20.35 -13.54 -0.70
N SER A 115 20.47 -14.82 -1.09
CA SER A 115 19.46 -15.85 -0.85
C SER A 115 19.17 -16.03 0.64
N PRO A 116 17.93 -16.38 1.04
CA PRO A 116 17.57 -16.56 2.45
C PRO A 116 18.52 -17.45 3.25
N ASP A 117 19.05 -18.51 2.63
CA ASP A 117 19.97 -19.47 3.26
C ASP A 117 21.37 -18.90 3.58
N LYS A 118 21.70 -17.71 3.04
CA LYS A 118 22.96 -16.99 3.28
C LYS A 118 22.80 -15.77 4.19
N GLN A 119 21.56 -15.42 4.53
CA GLN A 119 21.30 -14.28 5.40
C GLN A 119 21.80 -14.56 6.82
N LEU A 120 22.56 -13.62 7.35
CA LEU A 120 23.08 -13.70 8.70
C LEU A 120 21.94 -13.58 9.72
N CYS A 121 21.97 -14.45 10.72
CA CYS A 121 21.08 -14.36 11.87
C CYS A 121 21.86 -13.79 13.06
N LEU A 122 21.68 -12.51 13.35
CA LEU A 122 22.34 -11.82 14.47
C LEU A 122 21.34 -11.36 15.51
N GLN A 123 21.77 -11.24 16.76
CA GLN A 123 20.90 -10.66 17.80
C GLN A 123 20.62 -9.17 17.49
N PRO A 124 19.42 -8.65 17.79
CA PRO A 124 19.07 -7.24 17.54
C PRO A 124 20.07 -6.21 18.07
N ILE A 125 20.76 -6.49 19.18
CA ILE A 125 21.80 -5.60 19.73
C ILE A 125 23.05 -5.51 18.84
N VAL A 126 23.39 -6.60 18.15
CA VAL A 126 24.49 -6.69 17.20
C VAL A 126 24.12 -5.88 15.96
N TRP A 127 22.93 -6.12 15.40
CA TRP A 127 22.39 -5.30 14.30
C TRP A 127 22.35 -3.81 14.63
N ALA A 128 21.88 -3.43 15.83
CA ALA A 128 21.84 -2.05 16.26
C ALA A 128 23.23 -1.39 16.28
N ARG A 129 24.28 -2.12 16.70
CA ARG A 129 25.66 -1.64 16.73
C ARG A 129 26.26 -1.48 15.35
N LEU A 130 26.09 -2.47 14.46
CA LEU A 130 26.52 -2.38 13.07
C LEU A 130 25.88 -1.17 12.39
N LEU A 131 24.56 -1.06 12.47
CA LEU A 131 23.80 0.04 11.84
C LEU A 131 24.14 1.40 12.44
N GLN A 132 24.45 1.48 13.74
CA GLN A 132 24.84 2.73 14.38
C GLN A 132 26.16 3.28 13.82
N ARG A 133 27.08 2.41 13.38
CA ARG A 133 28.34 2.83 12.74
C ARG A 133 28.14 3.36 11.33
N LEU A 134 27.04 3.00 10.68
CA LEU A 134 26.68 3.45 9.35
C LEU A 134 25.87 4.76 9.35
N LEU A 135 25.66 5.37 10.52
CA LEU A 135 24.98 6.66 10.61
C LEU A 135 25.91 7.81 10.17
N PRO A 136 25.37 8.85 9.50
CA PRO A 136 23.97 9.01 9.09
C PRO A 136 23.63 8.18 7.84
N PHE A 137 22.40 7.66 7.75
CA PHE A 137 21.95 7.00 6.54
C PHE A 137 21.69 8.05 5.46
N THR A 138 22.43 8.02 4.36
CA THR A 138 22.17 8.88 3.20
C THR A 138 21.60 8.07 2.05
N LEU A 139 20.97 8.72 1.07
CA LEU A 139 20.48 8.02 -0.12
C LEU A 139 21.63 7.43 -0.94
N GLU A 140 22.82 8.02 -0.85
CA GLU A 140 24.04 7.59 -1.53
C GLU A 140 24.74 6.42 -0.81
N SER A 141 24.40 6.15 0.46
CA SER A 141 25.00 5.07 1.24
C SER A 141 24.69 3.67 0.72
N GLY A 142 23.67 3.53 -0.16
CA GLY A 142 23.18 2.24 -0.64
C GLY A 142 22.37 1.46 0.39
N LEU A 143 21.99 2.09 1.51
CA LEU A 143 21.23 1.48 2.61
C LEU A 143 19.72 1.68 2.51
N ILE A 144 19.23 2.12 1.34
CA ILE A 144 17.80 2.29 1.02
C ILE A 144 16.95 1.05 1.38
N PRO A 145 17.42 -0.20 1.21
CA PRO A 145 16.65 -1.36 1.63
C PRO A 145 16.19 -1.31 3.10
N LEU A 146 16.96 -0.70 4.01
CA LEU A 146 16.55 -0.53 5.41
C LEU A 146 15.28 0.32 5.57
N PHE A 147 15.08 1.32 4.69
CA PHE A 147 13.87 2.13 4.67
C PHE A 147 12.63 1.30 4.32
N LEU A 148 12.79 0.36 3.39
CA LEU A 148 11.72 -0.56 2.96
C LEU A 148 11.35 -1.58 4.06
N MET A 149 12.23 -1.80 5.03
CA MET A 149 12.01 -2.70 6.18
C MET A 149 11.23 -2.04 7.34
N ILE A 150 10.98 -0.72 7.27
CA ILE A 150 10.24 0.00 8.31
C ILE A 150 8.75 -0.40 8.23
N PRO A 151 8.12 -0.82 9.35
CA PRO A 151 6.73 -1.23 9.36
C PRO A 151 5.79 -0.06 9.03
N PRO A 152 4.67 -0.30 8.32
CA PRO A 152 3.65 0.71 8.05
C PRO A 152 3.17 1.45 9.30
N ASP A 153 3.04 0.74 10.43
CA ASP A 153 2.55 1.29 11.70
C ASP A 153 3.36 2.51 12.19
N TYR A 154 4.65 2.59 11.86
CA TYR A 154 5.49 3.74 12.19
C TYR A 154 5.02 5.03 11.48
N TRP A 155 4.44 4.91 10.29
CA TRP A 155 4.07 6.03 9.45
C TRP A 155 2.68 6.59 9.76
N HIS A 156 1.89 5.95 10.63
CA HIS A 156 0.59 6.50 11.03
C HIS A 156 0.73 7.86 11.74
N ALA A 157 -0.19 8.77 11.47
CA ALA A 157 -0.20 10.10 12.08
C ALA A 157 -0.34 10.05 13.62
N ASP A 158 -1.06 9.05 14.15
CA ASP A 158 -1.28 8.84 15.59
C ASP A 158 -0.26 7.90 16.26
N TYR A 159 0.80 7.52 15.54
CA TYR A 159 1.87 6.68 16.04
C TYR A 159 2.41 7.18 17.38
N LYS A 160 2.56 6.25 18.32
CA LYS A 160 3.19 6.49 19.61
C LYS A 160 4.44 5.62 19.69
N PRO A 161 5.62 6.22 19.94
CA PRO A 161 6.85 5.45 20.02
C PRO A 161 6.73 4.40 21.13
N PRO A 162 7.15 3.14 20.86
CA PRO A 162 7.20 2.11 21.88
C PRO A 162 8.22 2.51 22.97
N PRO A 163 8.13 1.93 24.17
CA PRO A 163 9.12 2.19 25.22
C PRO A 163 10.51 1.73 24.74
N LEU A 164 11.36 2.70 24.43
CA LEU A 164 12.74 2.46 24.02
C LEU A 164 13.56 2.05 25.23
N PHE A 165 14.35 0.98 25.12
CA PHE A 165 15.26 0.61 26.20
C PHE A 165 16.42 1.60 26.24
N PRO A 166 16.62 2.30 27.38
CA PRO A 166 17.72 3.21 27.48
C PRO A 166 19.02 2.40 27.42
N LYS A 167 19.88 2.79 26.51
CA LYS A 167 21.26 2.36 26.52
C LYS A 167 22.09 3.62 26.34
N ASN A 168 22.82 3.98 27.40
CA ASN A 168 23.64 5.18 27.42
C ASN A 168 24.55 5.19 26.18
N ASN A 169 24.44 6.24 25.37
CA ASN A 169 25.25 6.54 24.18
C ASN A 169 24.94 5.74 22.88
N MET A 170 23.86 4.93 22.83
CA MET A 170 23.41 4.34 21.56
C MET A 170 22.29 5.17 20.91
N LYS A 171 22.47 5.50 19.62
CA LYS A 171 21.43 6.16 18.80
C LYS A 171 20.37 5.17 18.31
N ILE A 172 20.75 3.93 18.01
CA ILE A 172 19.83 2.87 17.59
C ILE A 172 19.61 1.90 18.74
N ARG A 173 18.37 1.74 19.19
CA ARG A 173 17.98 0.99 20.38
C ARG A 173 16.97 -0.09 20.02
N SER A 174 16.99 -1.16 20.81
CA SER A 174 15.97 -2.20 20.69
C SER A 174 14.70 -1.80 21.44
N ILE A 175 13.55 -2.17 20.88
CA ILE A 175 12.22 -1.96 21.49
C ILE A 175 11.62 -3.26 22.04
N SER A 176 12.22 -4.41 21.75
CA SER A 176 11.66 -5.71 22.08
C SER A 176 12.17 -6.24 23.41
N ARG A 177 11.29 -6.98 24.12
CA ARG A 177 11.65 -7.75 25.32
C ARG A 177 12.33 -9.09 25.00
N GLN A 178 12.35 -9.48 23.72
CA GLN A 178 12.92 -10.74 23.21
C GLN A 178 14.07 -10.46 22.24
N ASP A 179 14.97 -9.59 22.64
CA ASP A 179 16.13 -9.14 21.84
C ASP A 179 17.36 -10.05 21.95
N HIS A 180 17.21 -11.23 22.55
CA HIS A 180 18.28 -12.20 22.76
C HIS A 180 18.31 -13.32 21.71
N HIS A 181 17.27 -13.43 20.87
CA HIS A 181 17.27 -14.37 19.76
C HIS A 181 17.93 -13.78 18.52
N ALA A 182 18.71 -14.60 17.84
CA ALA A 182 19.30 -14.25 16.54
C ALA A 182 18.20 -14.19 15.48
N VAL A 183 18.21 -13.14 14.65
CA VAL A 183 17.21 -12.90 13.60
C VAL A 183 17.87 -12.31 12.35
N PRO A 184 17.31 -12.55 11.15
CA PRO A 184 17.73 -11.86 9.93
C PRO A 184 17.57 -10.34 10.04
N LEU A 185 18.36 -9.57 9.27
CA LEU A 185 18.32 -8.11 9.27
C LEU A 185 16.90 -7.56 9.10
N LEU A 186 16.13 -8.06 8.13
CA LEU A 186 14.74 -7.65 7.89
C LEU A 186 13.89 -7.74 9.17
N ILE A 187 13.95 -8.87 9.87
CA ILE A 187 13.18 -9.09 11.10
C ILE A 187 13.72 -8.21 12.23
N GLY A 188 15.05 -8.06 12.32
CA GLY A 188 15.73 -7.17 13.25
C GLY A 188 15.24 -5.73 13.13
N VAL A 189 15.24 -5.19 11.92
CA VAL A 189 14.73 -3.84 11.64
C VAL A 189 13.24 -3.77 11.96
N TYR A 190 12.43 -4.58 11.26
CA TYR A 190 10.97 -4.49 11.30
C TYR A 190 10.38 -4.66 12.71
N ARG A 191 10.94 -5.55 13.54
CA ARG A 191 10.39 -5.86 14.88
C ARG A 191 11.14 -5.22 16.04
N HIS A 192 12.41 -4.88 15.88
CA HIS A 192 13.25 -4.52 17.01
C HIS A 192 13.87 -3.12 16.93
N LEU A 193 14.18 -2.61 15.74
CA LEU A 193 15.02 -1.41 15.57
C LEU A 193 14.37 -0.29 14.76
N TYR A 194 13.17 -0.51 14.19
CA TYR A 194 12.58 0.40 13.22
C TYR A 194 12.41 1.86 13.67
N PRO A 195 12.11 2.21 14.95
CA PRO A 195 11.87 3.62 15.27
C PRO A 195 13.12 4.48 15.07
N ASP A 196 14.26 4.05 15.64
CA ASP A 196 15.50 4.81 15.53
C ASP A 196 16.08 4.77 14.11
N ILE A 197 15.85 3.67 13.36
CA ILE A 197 16.22 3.59 11.93
C ILE A 197 15.41 4.58 11.11
N ALA A 198 14.10 4.64 11.34
CA ALA A 198 13.22 5.55 10.64
C ALA A 198 13.52 7.01 10.98
N ASP A 199 13.80 7.33 12.25
CA ASP A 199 14.21 8.67 12.68
C ASP A 199 15.52 9.10 12.01
N ALA A 200 16.50 8.21 11.90
CA ALA A 200 17.76 8.47 11.19
C ALA A 200 17.52 8.81 9.71
N PHE A 201 16.59 8.11 9.05
CA PHE A 201 16.20 8.44 7.68
C PHE A 201 15.46 9.78 7.61
N VAL A 202 14.49 10.02 8.51
CA VAL A 202 13.75 11.28 8.57
C VAL A 202 14.69 12.47 8.69
N GLU A 203 15.68 12.40 9.58
CA GLU A 203 16.73 13.42 9.75
C GLU A 203 17.53 13.62 8.46
N SER A 204 17.97 12.53 7.83
CA SER A 204 18.76 12.60 6.59
C SER A 204 18.03 13.26 5.42
N PHE A 205 16.72 13.03 5.30
CA PHE A 205 15.91 13.50 4.17
C PHE A 205 15.55 14.98 4.26
N THR A 206 15.74 15.61 5.42
CA THR A 206 15.56 17.07 5.57
C THR A 206 16.51 17.89 4.69
N HIS A 207 17.59 17.28 4.19
CA HIS A 207 18.61 17.94 3.38
C HIS A 207 18.44 17.76 1.86
N VAL A 208 17.37 17.13 1.40
CA VAL A 208 17.11 16.93 -0.05
C VAL A 208 16.78 18.26 -0.71
N LYS A 209 17.73 18.80 -1.49
CA LYS A 209 17.67 20.17 -2.04
C LYS A 209 16.87 20.33 -3.33
N ASP A 210 16.62 19.25 -4.05
CA ASP A 210 15.95 19.29 -5.36
C ASP A 210 14.44 19.05 -5.28
N SER A 211 13.87 19.00 -4.07
CA SER A 211 12.43 18.78 -3.91
C SER A 211 11.60 19.93 -4.45
N ILE A 212 10.57 19.63 -5.24
CA ILE A 212 9.57 20.63 -5.65
C ILE A 212 8.58 20.97 -4.53
N PHE A 213 8.63 20.23 -3.41
CA PHE A 213 7.77 20.48 -2.27
C PHE A 213 8.28 21.67 -1.46
N HIS A 214 7.74 22.84 -1.74
CA HIS A 214 7.93 24.05 -0.95
C HIS A 214 6.58 24.67 -0.62
N LEU A 215 6.31 24.85 0.68
CA LEU A 215 5.18 25.63 1.14
C LEU A 215 5.65 27.05 1.40
N ASP A 216 5.06 27.99 0.68
CA ASP A 216 5.33 29.42 0.79
C ASP A 216 4.37 30.00 1.85
N PRO A 217 4.89 30.40 3.03
CA PRO A 217 4.05 30.96 4.10
C PRO A 217 3.26 32.20 3.68
N ALA A 218 3.68 32.91 2.63
CA ALA A 218 3.01 34.10 2.13
C ALA A 218 1.92 33.81 1.08
N ALA A 219 2.01 32.68 0.37
CA ALA A 219 1.10 32.33 -0.74
C ALA A 219 0.15 31.17 -0.41
N ASP A 220 0.48 30.32 0.57
CA ASP A 220 -0.31 29.14 0.91
C ASP A 220 -1.40 29.41 1.96
N GLU A 221 -2.53 28.69 1.81
CA GLU A 221 -3.67 28.79 2.74
C GLU A 221 -3.35 28.20 4.12
N PHE A 222 -2.41 27.26 4.19
CA PHE A 222 -2.00 26.58 5.41
C PHE A 222 -0.48 26.62 5.59
N PRO A 223 0.00 26.62 6.86
CA PRO A 223 1.42 26.47 7.14
C PRO A 223 1.92 25.08 6.73
N ALA A 224 3.25 24.94 6.68
CA ALA A 224 3.88 23.64 6.45
C ALA A 224 3.44 22.59 7.49
N PRO A 225 3.30 21.31 7.07
CA PRO A 225 3.17 20.20 8.00
C PRO A 225 4.24 20.30 9.10
N GLN A 226 3.83 20.03 10.33
CA GLN A 226 4.74 20.13 11.49
C GLN A 226 5.36 18.78 11.85
N ASP A 227 4.74 17.68 11.42
CA ASP A 227 5.28 16.34 11.66
C ASP A 227 6.51 16.11 10.76
N PRO A 228 7.71 15.87 11.34
CA PRO A 228 8.92 15.66 10.56
C PRO A 228 8.84 14.44 9.65
N ARG A 229 8.08 13.40 10.03
CA ARG A 229 7.90 12.19 9.20
C ARG A 229 7.18 12.54 7.91
N LEU A 230 6.07 13.26 8.01
CA LEU A 230 5.31 13.69 6.82
C LEU A 230 6.16 14.66 5.97
N CYS A 231 6.84 15.62 6.59
CA CYS A 231 7.73 16.53 5.88
C CYS A 231 8.80 15.79 5.07
N SER A 232 9.46 14.79 5.65
CA SER A 232 10.49 14.01 4.97
C SER A 232 9.90 13.18 3.82
N LEU A 233 8.72 12.57 3.99
CA LEU A 233 8.02 11.85 2.92
C LEU A 233 7.64 12.77 1.75
N LEU A 234 7.08 13.95 2.04
CA LEU A 234 6.70 14.92 1.01
C LEU A 234 7.93 15.48 0.29
N THR A 235 9.00 15.74 1.02
CA THR A 235 10.28 16.19 0.45
C THR A 235 10.83 15.15 -0.51
N LEU A 236 10.85 13.87 -0.12
CA LEU A 236 11.30 12.77 -0.96
C LEU A 236 10.43 12.58 -2.21
N ALA A 237 9.10 12.53 -2.04
CA ALA A 237 8.18 12.37 -3.16
C ALA A 237 8.27 13.55 -4.16
N GLY A 238 8.59 14.74 -3.68
CA GLY A 238 8.80 15.93 -4.51
C GLY A 238 10.13 15.98 -5.27
N SER A 239 11.09 15.13 -4.95
CA SER A 239 12.43 15.17 -5.57
C SER A 239 12.43 14.56 -6.99
N PRO A 240 12.69 15.34 -8.07
CA PRO A 240 12.74 14.83 -9.43
C PRO A 240 13.86 13.79 -9.65
N SER A 241 15.04 13.98 -9.03
CA SER A 241 16.14 13.02 -9.16
C SER A 241 15.75 11.64 -8.62
N ARG A 242 14.97 11.60 -7.54
CA ARG A 242 14.53 10.34 -6.92
C ARG A 242 13.36 9.69 -7.64
N ARG A 243 12.56 10.48 -8.36
CA ARG A 243 11.46 9.99 -9.23
C ARG A 243 11.95 9.37 -10.54
N LYS A 244 12.99 9.96 -11.15
CA LYS A 244 13.44 9.60 -12.52
C LYS A 244 14.51 8.51 -12.56
N THR A 245 15.09 8.12 -11.43
CA THR A 245 16.18 7.12 -11.39
C THR A 245 15.61 5.69 -11.39
N ALA A 246 15.07 5.26 -12.53
CA ALA A 246 14.66 3.87 -12.78
C ALA A 246 15.87 2.91 -13.02
N ILE A 247 17.09 3.35 -12.72
CA ILE A 247 18.33 2.63 -13.05
C ILE A 247 18.63 1.52 -12.03
N ASN A 248 18.03 1.58 -10.83
CA ASN A 248 18.22 0.58 -9.78
C ASN A 248 16.86 0.08 -9.26
N PRO A 249 16.58 -1.24 -9.26
CA PRO A 249 15.32 -1.78 -8.76
C PRO A 249 14.97 -1.31 -7.33
N SER A 250 15.97 -1.07 -6.47
CA SER A 250 15.74 -0.54 -5.11
C SER A 250 15.18 0.89 -5.07
N MET A 251 15.43 1.70 -6.10
CA MET A 251 14.91 3.07 -6.22
C MET A 251 13.46 3.08 -6.74
N GLU A 252 13.09 2.10 -7.58
CA GLU A 252 11.71 1.93 -8.04
C GLU A 252 10.78 1.60 -6.86
N ASP A 253 11.26 0.75 -5.95
CA ASP A 253 10.56 0.42 -4.71
C ASP A 253 10.49 1.62 -3.74
N LEU A 254 11.51 2.48 -3.72
CA LEU A 254 11.55 3.63 -2.80
C LEU A 254 10.41 4.62 -3.08
N PHE A 255 10.21 5.07 -4.33
CA PHE A 255 9.16 6.04 -4.63
C PHE A 255 7.77 5.48 -4.33
N ALA A 256 7.51 4.23 -4.74
CA ALA A 256 6.26 3.55 -4.42
C ALA A 256 6.05 3.40 -2.90
N GLN A 257 7.11 3.07 -2.14
CA GLN A 257 7.03 2.95 -0.69
C GLN A 257 6.79 4.30 -0.01
N VAL A 258 7.44 5.38 -0.45
CA VAL A 258 7.20 6.75 0.07
C VAL A 258 5.73 7.12 -0.11
N LEU A 259 5.17 6.89 -1.30
CA LEU A 259 3.74 7.11 -1.55
C LEU A 259 2.88 6.25 -0.63
N ARG A 260 3.16 4.94 -0.45
CA ARG A 260 2.41 4.08 0.49
C ARG A 260 2.50 4.57 1.94
N ASN A 261 3.63 5.11 2.35
CA ASN A 261 3.80 5.67 3.69
C ASN A 261 2.98 6.96 3.86
N ILE A 262 2.87 7.80 2.82
CA ILE A 262 1.96 8.96 2.82
C ILE A 262 0.49 8.50 2.92
N GLU A 263 0.11 7.46 2.17
CA GLU A 263 -1.22 6.85 2.24
C GLU A 263 -1.55 6.36 3.67
N THR A 264 -0.58 5.69 4.30
CA THR A 264 -0.69 5.18 5.68
C THR A 264 -0.79 6.33 6.69
N TYR A 265 0.02 7.38 6.53
CA TYR A 265 -0.04 8.58 7.37
C TYR A 265 -1.41 9.26 7.31
N MET A 266 -1.97 9.33 6.11
CA MET A 266 -3.23 10.04 5.83
C MET A 266 -4.48 9.19 6.09
N ASP A 267 -4.32 7.93 6.54
CA ASP A 267 -5.40 6.96 6.69
C ASP A 267 -6.25 6.82 5.41
N LEU A 268 -5.54 6.71 4.28
CA LEU A 268 -6.14 6.59 2.95
C LEU A 268 -6.32 5.13 2.52
N THR A 269 -6.14 4.18 3.45
CA THR A 269 -6.26 2.75 3.19
C THR A 269 -7.72 2.35 3.01
N GLY A 270 -8.10 2.06 1.77
CA GLY A 270 -9.44 1.58 1.45
C GLY A 270 -9.91 1.97 0.05
N PRO A 271 -11.13 1.56 -0.34
CA PRO A 271 -11.74 1.99 -1.60
C PRO A 271 -11.88 3.51 -1.69
N LEU A 272 -11.74 4.06 -2.90
CA LEU A 272 -11.82 5.50 -3.19
C LEU A 272 -13.01 6.24 -2.54
N LEU A 273 -14.17 5.60 -2.46
CA LEU A 273 -15.41 6.15 -1.91
C LEU A 273 -15.82 5.52 -0.56
N SER A 274 -14.89 4.90 0.16
CA SER A 274 -15.20 4.27 1.46
C SER A 274 -15.40 5.25 2.62
N TYR A 275 -15.02 6.53 2.43
CA TYR A 275 -15.10 7.56 3.47
C TYR A 275 -16.54 8.07 3.64
N VAL A 276 -17.26 7.51 4.61
CA VAL A 276 -18.65 7.91 4.95
C VAL A 276 -18.71 9.35 5.47
N THR A 277 -17.61 9.84 6.06
CA THR A 277 -17.43 11.23 6.48
C THR A 277 -16.06 11.72 6.03
N PRO A 278 -15.97 12.72 5.15
CA PRO A 278 -14.71 13.32 4.76
C PRO A 278 -13.99 13.94 5.97
N PHE A 279 -12.67 13.87 5.97
CA PHE A 279 -11.82 14.52 6.94
C PHE A 279 -11.77 16.03 6.69
N LYS A 280 -11.63 16.78 7.78
CA LYS A 280 -11.45 18.24 7.70
C LYS A 280 -10.11 18.57 7.04
N LEU A 281 -10.10 19.57 6.15
CA LEU A 281 -8.86 20.11 5.63
C LEU A 281 -8.01 20.73 6.76
N ASP A 282 -6.77 20.27 6.88
CA ASP A 282 -5.74 20.77 7.80
C ASP A 282 -4.40 20.97 7.06
N SER A 283 -3.35 21.40 7.76
CA SER A 283 -2.03 21.63 7.17
C SER A 283 -1.40 20.38 6.55
N ASN A 284 -1.61 19.21 7.15
CA ASN A 284 -1.05 17.95 6.68
C ASN A 284 -1.72 17.53 5.38
N ARG A 285 -3.07 17.53 5.37
CA ARG A 285 -3.86 17.20 4.18
C ARG A 285 -3.65 18.20 3.06
N TYR A 286 -3.55 19.49 3.38
CA TYR A 286 -3.22 20.54 2.41
C TYR A 286 -1.85 20.27 1.76
N GLY A 287 -0.80 20.01 2.55
CA GLY A 287 0.54 19.72 2.02
C GLY A 287 0.58 18.49 1.12
N VAL A 288 -0.08 17.40 1.53
CA VAL A 288 -0.19 16.17 0.72
C VAL A 288 -0.94 16.44 -0.58
N LEU A 289 -2.11 17.08 -0.52
CA LEU A 289 -2.90 17.40 -1.71
C LEU A 289 -2.15 18.33 -2.67
N LYS A 290 -1.43 19.32 -2.14
CA LYS A 290 -0.66 20.26 -2.95
C LYS A 290 0.45 19.54 -3.70
N LEU A 291 1.23 18.70 -3.02
CA LEU A 291 2.27 17.92 -3.66
C LEU A 291 1.70 16.97 -4.71
N LEU A 292 0.70 16.16 -4.34
CA LEU A 292 0.10 15.19 -5.25
C LEU A 292 -0.51 15.88 -6.48
N TYR A 293 -1.15 17.03 -6.30
CA TYR A 293 -1.66 17.83 -7.42
C TYR A 293 -0.54 18.29 -8.34
N ILE A 294 0.54 18.88 -7.80
CA ILE A 294 1.72 19.29 -8.57
C ILE A 294 2.30 18.10 -9.35
N LEU A 295 2.37 16.92 -8.73
CA LEU A 295 2.88 15.71 -9.37
C LEU A 295 2.01 15.26 -10.55
N VAL A 296 0.68 15.18 -10.39
CA VAL A 296 -0.22 14.72 -11.46
C VAL A 296 -0.47 15.76 -12.54
N SER A 297 -0.25 17.05 -12.25
CA SER A 297 -0.38 18.14 -13.21
C SER A 297 0.94 18.51 -13.90
N SER A 298 2.06 17.86 -13.55
CA SER A 298 3.37 18.16 -14.10
C SER A 298 3.56 17.51 -15.47
N ASP A 299 4.22 18.21 -16.39
CA ASP A 299 4.65 17.66 -17.68
C ASP A 299 5.56 16.43 -17.52
N ASP A 300 6.27 16.32 -16.39
CA ASP A 300 7.13 15.17 -16.07
C ASP A 300 6.34 13.92 -15.66
N PHE A 301 5.04 14.03 -15.39
CA PHE A 301 4.22 12.91 -14.93
C PHE A 301 4.19 11.76 -15.95
N ASP A 302 4.11 12.12 -17.23
CA ASP A 302 4.11 11.17 -18.35
C ASP A 302 5.45 10.42 -18.50
N THR A 303 6.53 10.92 -17.88
CA THR A 303 7.85 10.28 -17.89
C THR A 303 8.03 9.22 -16.81
N LEU A 304 7.12 9.16 -15.83
CA LEU A 304 7.17 8.14 -14.77
C LEU A 304 6.78 6.75 -15.31
N PRO A 305 7.28 5.66 -14.71
CA PRO A 305 6.73 4.34 -14.95
C PRO A 305 5.21 4.30 -14.72
N VAL A 306 4.47 3.58 -15.56
CA VAL A 306 2.99 3.49 -15.49
C VAL A 306 2.49 3.09 -14.10
N VAL A 307 3.23 2.22 -13.41
CA VAL A 307 2.91 1.80 -12.03
C VAL A 307 2.95 3.00 -11.07
N HIS A 308 3.99 3.84 -11.16
CA HIS A 308 4.13 5.04 -10.34
C HIS A 308 3.09 6.10 -10.68
N GLN A 309 2.75 6.27 -11.96
CA GLN A 309 1.65 7.13 -12.39
C GLN A 309 0.34 6.71 -11.75
N ARG A 310 0.01 5.42 -11.81
CA ARG A 310 -1.19 4.85 -11.20
C ARG A 310 -1.22 5.06 -9.69
N ILE A 311 -0.14 4.72 -8.97
CA ILE A 311 -0.09 4.89 -7.51
C ILE A 311 -0.29 6.38 -7.14
N THR A 312 0.43 7.29 -7.79
CA THR A 312 0.33 8.74 -7.52
C THR A 312 -1.08 9.26 -7.77
N LEU A 313 -1.66 8.90 -8.92
CA LEU A 313 -2.99 9.35 -9.31
C LEU A 313 -4.08 8.77 -8.39
N MET A 314 -3.95 7.51 -8.00
CA MET A 314 -4.88 6.88 -7.05
C MET A 314 -4.85 7.58 -5.70
N GLN A 315 -3.66 7.86 -5.18
CA GLN A 315 -3.50 8.56 -3.91
C GLN A 315 -4.02 9.98 -3.97
N PHE A 316 -3.77 10.70 -5.07
CA PHE A 316 -4.32 12.03 -5.28
C PHE A 316 -5.86 12.02 -5.21
N LEU A 317 -6.51 11.11 -5.93
CA LEU A 317 -7.97 11.01 -5.95
C LEU A 317 -8.55 10.55 -4.60
N ARG A 318 -7.88 9.65 -3.88
CA ARG A 318 -8.28 9.25 -2.52
C ARG A 318 -8.14 10.41 -1.53
N ALA A 319 -7.02 11.13 -1.58
CA ALA A 319 -6.80 12.30 -0.74
C ALA A 319 -7.85 13.40 -1.03
N LEU A 320 -8.16 13.60 -2.32
CA LEU A 320 -9.15 14.58 -2.78
C LEU A 320 -10.54 14.23 -2.21
N ASN A 321 -11.03 13.02 -2.51
CA ASN A 321 -12.38 12.60 -2.14
C ASN A 321 -12.57 12.40 -0.63
N SER A 322 -11.50 12.16 0.11
CA SER A 322 -11.55 12.03 1.58
C SER A 322 -11.43 13.36 2.31
N THR A 323 -11.27 14.51 1.63
CA THR A 323 -11.01 15.81 2.27
C THR A 323 -12.13 16.80 1.99
N THR A 324 -12.62 17.50 3.02
CA THR A 324 -13.62 18.58 2.87
C THR A 324 -13.38 19.69 3.90
N PRO A 325 -13.45 20.98 3.53
CA PRO A 325 -13.58 21.50 2.16
C PRO A 325 -12.34 21.22 1.30
N HIS A 326 -12.46 21.32 -0.03
CA HIS A 326 -11.29 21.25 -0.91
C HIS A 326 -10.42 22.51 -0.76
N PRO A 327 -9.09 22.39 -0.90
CA PRO A 327 -8.18 23.55 -0.94
C PRO A 327 -8.54 24.53 -2.05
N ARG A 328 -8.25 25.82 -1.86
CA ARG A 328 -8.58 26.86 -2.87
C ARG A 328 -7.95 26.64 -4.24
N PHE A 329 -6.76 26.03 -4.30
CA PHE A 329 -6.09 25.70 -5.56
C PHE A 329 -6.80 24.56 -6.32
N LEU A 330 -7.69 23.81 -5.66
CA LEU A 330 -8.57 22.79 -6.23
C LEU A 330 -10.02 23.29 -6.25
N SER A 331 -10.27 24.35 -7.02
CA SER A 331 -11.63 24.83 -7.28
C SER A 331 -12.48 23.75 -7.99
N SER A 332 -13.79 23.93 -8.12
CA SER A 332 -14.70 22.93 -8.72
C SER A 332 -14.27 22.44 -10.11
N ASP A 333 -13.55 23.26 -10.86
CA ASP A 333 -13.10 22.99 -12.22
C ASP A 333 -11.60 22.68 -12.31
N TRP A 334 -11.00 22.20 -11.21
CA TRP A 334 -9.56 21.89 -11.15
C TRP A 334 -9.13 20.87 -12.21
N CYS A 335 -10.02 19.97 -12.64
CA CYS A 335 -9.74 18.95 -13.64
C CYS A 335 -10.09 19.43 -15.04
N THR A 336 -9.10 19.86 -15.82
CA THR A 336 -9.28 20.20 -17.24
C THR A 336 -9.64 18.97 -18.06
N PRO A 337 -10.30 19.13 -19.23
CA PRO A 337 -10.60 18.02 -20.14
C PRO A 337 -9.35 17.24 -20.56
N THR A 338 -8.22 17.93 -20.76
CA THR A 338 -6.94 17.30 -21.10
C THR A 338 -6.42 16.43 -19.96
N MET A 339 -6.44 16.93 -18.72
CA MET A 339 -6.05 16.12 -17.55
C MET A 339 -6.95 14.91 -17.38
N ALA A 340 -8.28 15.08 -17.53
CA ALA A 340 -9.22 13.96 -17.46
C ALA A 340 -8.93 12.89 -18.51
N SER A 341 -8.55 13.30 -19.73
CA SER A 341 -8.13 12.39 -20.80
C SER A 341 -6.86 11.64 -20.44
N ASN A 342 -5.82 12.33 -19.96
CA ASN A 342 -4.54 11.71 -19.57
C ASN A 342 -4.73 10.72 -18.40
N PHE A 343 -5.50 11.10 -17.38
CA PHE A 343 -5.84 10.22 -16.26
C PHE A 343 -6.59 8.97 -16.70
N THR A 344 -7.51 9.13 -17.65
CA THR A 344 -8.22 7.99 -18.27
C THR A 344 -7.24 7.09 -19.02
N GLN A 345 -6.31 7.65 -19.80
CA GLN A 345 -5.31 6.86 -20.51
C GLN A 345 -4.42 6.03 -19.57
N ILE A 346 -3.97 6.63 -18.46
CA ILE A 346 -3.18 5.95 -17.42
C ILE A 346 -3.98 4.81 -16.77
N ALA A 347 -5.28 5.01 -16.57
CA ALA A 347 -6.17 3.98 -16.04
C ALA A 347 -6.20 2.73 -16.92
N PHE A 348 -6.22 2.91 -18.24
CA PHE A 348 -6.38 1.84 -19.22
C PHE A 348 -5.06 1.41 -19.90
N MET A 349 -3.88 1.79 -19.40
CA MET A 349 -2.58 1.40 -19.97
C MET A 349 -2.05 0.03 -19.50
N PRO A 350 -1.32 -0.75 -20.33
CA PRO A 350 -1.04 -0.52 -21.75
C PRO A 350 -2.31 -0.55 -22.61
N LEU A 351 -2.29 0.11 -23.78
CA LEU A 351 -3.44 0.22 -24.69
C LEU A 351 -4.07 -1.14 -25.10
N ASP A 352 -3.34 -2.24 -24.86
CA ASP A 352 -3.77 -3.63 -25.10
C ASP A 352 -4.39 -4.30 -23.86
N CYS A 353 -4.56 -3.58 -22.75
CA CYS A 353 -5.36 -4.05 -21.63
C CYS A 353 -6.83 -4.01 -22.03
N ASP A 354 -7.24 -5.05 -22.75
CA ASP A 354 -8.58 -5.56 -22.56
C ASP A 354 -8.70 -5.79 -21.04
N TRP A 355 -9.57 -5.02 -20.36
CA TRP A 355 -9.96 -5.10 -18.94
C TRP A 355 -10.61 -6.46 -18.59
N THR A 356 -10.10 -7.51 -19.19
CA THR A 356 -10.51 -8.89 -19.05
C THR A 356 -10.15 -9.40 -17.67
N LEU A 357 -10.73 -10.55 -17.36
CA LEU A 357 -10.41 -11.32 -16.16
C LEU A 357 -8.93 -11.75 -16.10
N SER A 358 -8.14 -11.59 -17.18
CA SER A 358 -6.69 -11.83 -17.14
C SER A 358 -5.88 -10.60 -16.70
N SER A 359 -6.53 -9.44 -16.50
CA SER A 359 -5.88 -8.23 -15.99
C SER A 359 -5.44 -8.42 -14.54
N SER A 360 -4.33 -7.78 -14.18
CA SER A 360 -3.86 -7.80 -12.78
C SER A 360 -4.89 -7.17 -11.84
N THR A 361 -5.03 -7.72 -10.63
CA THR A 361 -5.91 -7.19 -9.56
C THR A 361 -5.78 -5.67 -9.37
N PRO A 362 -4.57 -5.06 -9.36
CA PRO A 362 -4.43 -3.60 -9.26
C PRO A 362 -5.08 -2.84 -10.41
N THR A 363 -5.05 -3.39 -11.64
CA THR A 363 -5.65 -2.76 -12.82
C THR A 363 -7.18 -2.78 -12.72
N LEU A 364 -7.76 -3.91 -12.31
CA LEU A 364 -9.21 -4.03 -12.11
C LEU A 364 -9.70 -3.14 -10.97
N GLN A 365 -8.94 -3.06 -9.87
CA GLN A 365 -9.19 -2.12 -8.78
C GLN A 365 -9.16 -0.68 -9.27
N PHE A 366 -8.18 -0.33 -10.11
CA PHE A 366 -8.04 1.00 -10.67
C PHE A 366 -9.27 1.39 -11.51
N VAL A 367 -9.69 0.53 -12.44
CA VAL A 367 -10.89 0.75 -13.27
C VAL A 367 -12.15 0.86 -12.41
N TYR A 368 -12.30 -0.01 -11.41
CA TYR A 368 -13.44 0.01 -10.50
C TYR A 368 -13.52 1.31 -9.68
N GLU A 369 -12.40 1.79 -9.14
CA GLU A 369 -12.35 3.02 -8.36
C GLU A 369 -12.60 4.26 -9.23
N PHE A 370 -12.09 4.26 -10.45
CA PHE A 370 -12.26 5.36 -11.39
C PHE A 370 -13.67 5.48 -11.96
N LEU A 371 -14.34 4.37 -12.27
CA LEU A 371 -15.74 4.38 -12.71
C LEU A 371 -16.70 4.99 -11.68
N GLN A 372 -16.29 5.01 -10.41
CA GLN A 372 -17.08 5.60 -9.34
C GLN A 372 -16.99 7.13 -9.30
N LEU A 373 -15.99 7.72 -9.96
CA LEU A 373 -15.82 9.16 -10.02
C LEU A 373 -16.96 9.83 -10.78
N ASP A 374 -17.30 11.03 -10.33
CA ASP A 374 -18.23 11.95 -11.00
C ASP A 374 -17.46 13.02 -11.81
N GLY A 375 -18.19 13.77 -12.63
CA GLY A 375 -17.63 14.91 -13.37
C GLY A 375 -16.81 14.53 -14.61
N PRO A 376 -15.80 15.34 -15.01
CA PRO A 376 -15.12 15.20 -16.30
C PRO A 376 -14.33 13.89 -16.44
N ILE A 377 -13.72 13.40 -15.34
CA ILE A 377 -12.99 12.13 -15.32
C ILE A 377 -13.95 10.96 -15.55
N GLY A 378 -15.06 10.91 -14.81
CA GLY A 378 -16.08 9.88 -15.00
C GLY A 378 -16.61 9.84 -16.44
N ASN A 379 -16.93 11.01 -17.02
CA ASN A 379 -17.44 11.10 -18.39
C ASN A 379 -16.45 10.57 -19.44
N GLN A 380 -15.15 10.89 -19.31
CA GLN A 380 -14.12 10.37 -20.21
C GLN A 380 -14.00 8.84 -20.13
N ILE A 381 -14.16 8.28 -18.93
CA ILE A 381 -14.10 6.84 -18.72
C ILE A 381 -15.31 6.15 -19.34
N PHE A 382 -16.52 6.69 -19.15
CA PHE A 382 -17.71 6.18 -19.84
C PHE A 382 -17.55 6.26 -21.36
N SER A 383 -16.99 7.36 -21.87
CA SER A 383 -16.67 7.51 -23.30
C SER A 383 -15.70 6.43 -23.77
N ARG A 384 -14.61 6.19 -23.01
CA ARG A 384 -13.63 5.15 -23.33
C ARG A 384 -14.23 3.74 -23.29
N PHE A 385 -15.07 3.48 -22.30
CA PHE A 385 -15.79 2.21 -22.12
C PHE A 385 -16.64 1.87 -23.35
N VAL A 386 -17.32 2.89 -23.91
CA VAL A 386 -18.13 2.79 -25.13
C VAL A 386 -17.24 2.67 -26.37
N SER A 387 -16.25 3.57 -26.53
CA SER A 387 -15.40 3.62 -27.74
C SER A 387 -14.55 2.36 -27.92
N SER A 388 -14.08 1.78 -26.81
CA SER A 388 -13.29 0.56 -26.80
C SER A 388 -14.16 -0.69 -26.78
N ARG A 389 -15.49 -0.56 -26.86
CA ARG A 389 -16.44 -1.68 -26.93
C ARG A 389 -16.21 -2.71 -25.81
N LEU A 390 -16.07 -2.20 -24.59
CA LEU A 390 -15.61 -3.01 -23.47
C LEU A 390 -16.56 -4.16 -23.14
N LEU A 391 -17.89 -3.99 -23.23
CA LEU A 391 -18.87 -5.05 -22.97
C LEU A 391 -18.80 -6.22 -23.95
N ASP A 392 -18.17 -6.06 -25.12
CA ASP A 392 -18.00 -7.13 -26.09
C ASP A 392 -17.18 -8.30 -25.50
N TYR A 393 -16.30 -8.02 -24.54
CA TYR A 393 -15.62 -9.05 -23.76
C TYR A 393 -16.62 -9.88 -22.94
N VAL A 394 -17.57 -9.23 -22.25
CA VAL A 394 -18.59 -9.90 -21.44
C VAL A 394 -19.50 -10.77 -22.31
N VAL A 395 -19.82 -10.32 -23.52
CA VAL A 395 -20.58 -11.09 -24.52
C VAL A 395 -19.84 -12.37 -24.94
N LYS A 396 -18.51 -12.33 -24.99
CA LYS A 396 -17.66 -13.45 -25.43
C LYS A 396 -17.28 -14.43 -24.32
N LEU A 397 -17.59 -14.15 -23.05
CA LEU A 397 -17.27 -15.05 -21.93
C LEU A 397 -17.88 -16.44 -22.13
N ARG A 398 -17.11 -17.49 -21.85
CA ARG A 398 -17.54 -18.89 -21.93
C ARG A 398 -17.02 -19.69 -20.72
N GLY A 399 -17.81 -20.63 -20.24
CA GLY A 399 -17.42 -21.58 -19.21
C GLY A 399 -17.63 -21.11 -17.77
N GLY A 400 -18.00 -22.05 -16.89
CA GLY A 400 -18.32 -21.76 -15.49
C GLY A 400 -17.14 -21.30 -14.62
N GLY A 401 -15.89 -21.60 -14.99
CA GLY A 401 -14.69 -21.22 -14.22
C GLY A 401 -14.42 -19.71 -14.24
N GLU A 402 -14.37 -19.12 -15.43
CA GLU A 402 -14.15 -17.67 -15.64
C GLU A 402 -15.30 -16.83 -15.06
N ILE A 403 -16.54 -17.32 -15.19
CA ILE A 403 -17.74 -16.58 -14.75
C ILE A 403 -17.96 -16.67 -13.23
N SER A 404 -17.45 -17.71 -12.56
CA SER A 404 -17.80 -17.97 -11.15
C SER A 404 -16.95 -17.22 -10.11
N GLN A 405 -15.80 -16.63 -10.48
CA GLN A 405 -14.81 -16.17 -9.48
C GLN A 405 -14.42 -14.69 -9.47
N GLU A 406 -14.93 -13.82 -10.35
CA GLU A 406 -14.47 -12.42 -10.34
C GLU A 406 -15.43 -11.42 -9.66
N TRP A 407 -15.18 -11.17 -8.38
CA TRP A 407 -15.77 -10.08 -7.60
C TRP A 407 -15.59 -8.70 -8.25
N TRP A 408 -14.48 -8.49 -8.99
CA TRP A 408 -14.18 -7.25 -9.69
C TRP A 408 -15.10 -6.98 -10.88
N LEU A 409 -15.31 -7.97 -11.76
CA LEU A 409 -16.18 -7.80 -12.92
C LEU A 409 -17.61 -7.42 -12.48
N ARG A 410 -18.10 -8.09 -11.44
CA ARG A 410 -19.38 -7.76 -10.79
C ARG A 410 -19.42 -6.33 -10.25
N GLY A 411 -18.32 -5.88 -9.64
CA GLY A 411 -18.13 -4.50 -9.17
C GLY A 411 -18.19 -3.49 -10.31
N ILE A 412 -17.36 -3.68 -11.34
CA ILE A 412 -17.21 -2.82 -12.52
C ILE A 412 -18.54 -2.68 -13.26
N LEU A 413 -19.20 -3.79 -13.61
CA LEU A 413 -20.52 -3.76 -14.25
C LEU A 413 -21.56 -3.05 -13.39
N GLY A 414 -21.52 -3.27 -12.07
CA GLY A 414 -22.41 -2.58 -11.15
C GLY A 414 -22.25 -1.07 -11.15
N VAL A 415 -21.01 -0.58 -11.15
CA VAL A 415 -20.73 0.86 -11.19
C VAL A 415 -21.09 1.44 -12.56
N PHE A 416 -20.74 0.75 -13.64
CA PHE A 416 -21.11 1.15 -15.00
C PHE A 416 -22.62 1.31 -15.17
N VAL A 417 -23.42 0.31 -14.75
CA VAL A 417 -24.89 0.37 -14.80
C VAL A 417 -25.45 1.51 -13.95
N ARG A 418 -24.85 1.78 -12.78
CA ARG A 418 -25.26 2.89 -11.92
C ARG A 418 -25.00 4.25 -12.59
N GLY A 419 -23.87 4.38 -13.29
CA GLY A 419 -23.48 5.61 -13.95
C GLY A 419 -24.00 5.77 -15.37
N VAL A 420 -24.62 4.76 -15.98
CA VAL A 420 -25.04 4.79 -17.39
C VAL A 420 -25.96 5.96 -17.74
N ARG A 421 -26.80 6.39 -16.78
CA ARG A 421 -27.70 7.55 -16.94
C ARG A 421 -26.98 8.89 -17.07
N ARG A 422 -25.67 8.92 -16.84
CA ARG A 422 -24.83 10.11 -16.97
C ARG A 422 -24.39 10.34 -18.42
N SER A 423 -24.53 9.36 -19.31
CA SER A 423 -24.07 9.44 -20.71
C SER A 423 -25.03 8.72 -21.67
N ASP A 424 -25.60 9.47 -22.61
CA ASP A 424 -26.48 8.90 -23.64
C ASP A 424 -25.75 7.88 -24.53
N ALA A 425 -24.46 8.07 -24.79
CA ALA A 425 -23.64 7.11 -25.52
C ALA A 425 -23.46 5.80 -24.74
N ALA A 426 -23.25 5.88 -23.42
CA ALA A 426 -23.15 4.70 -22.56
C ALA A 426 -24.50 3.98 -22.46
N ALA A 427 -25.59 4.72 -22.42
CA ALA A 427 -26.94 4.15 -22.45
C ALA A 427 -27.21 3.44 -23.78
N ALA A 428 -26.95 4.09 -24.91
CA ALA A 428 -27.10 3.46 -26.22
C ALA A 428 -26.28 2.17 -26.34
N TYR A 429 -25.02 2.19 -25.89
CA TYR A 429 -24.14 1.03 -25.92
C TYR A 429 -24.63 -0.10 -25.00
N LEU A 430 -25.02 0.20 -23.76
CA LEU A 430 -25.55 -0.81 -22.83
C LEU A 430 -26.82 -1.47 -23.36
N PHE A 431 -27.68 -0.71 -24.04
CA PHE A 431 -28.97 -1.18 -24.56
C PHE A 431 -28.91 -1.75 -25.98
N GLU A 432 -27.70 -1.95 -26.54
CA GLU A 432 -27.51 -2.92 -27.63
C GLU A 432 -27.87 -4.32 -27.12
N LEU A 433 -28.54 -5.12 -27.97
CA LEU A 433 -29.16 -6.37 -27.56
C LEU A 433 -28.18 -7.36 -26.91
N ASP A 434 -27.01 -7.54 -27.50
CA ASP A 434 -26.02 -8.50 -27.00
C ASP A 434 -25.44 -8.03 -25.65
N ASN A 435 -25.24 -6.73 -25.49
CA ASN A 435 -24.70 -6.13 -24.27
C ASN A 435 -25.68 -6.22 -23.10
N ILE A 436 -26.94 -5.82 -23.30
CA ILE A 436 -27.96 -5.91 -22.26
C ILE A 436 -28.23 -7.36 -21.87
N PHE A 437 -28.22 -8.28 -22.85
CA PHE A 437 -28.35 -9.70 -22.62
C PHE A 437 -27.19 -10.24 -21.77
N ALA A 438 -25.94 -9.92 -22.13
CA ALA A 438 -24.76 -10.39 -21.41
C ALA A 438 -24.70 -9.83 -19.98
N VAL A 439 -24.98 -8.54 -19.77
CA VAL A 439 -25.00 -7.93 -18.43
C VAL A 439 -26.13 -8.51 -17.57
N CYS A 440 -27.32 -8.73 -18.14
CA CYS A 440 -28.41 -9.42 -17.44
C CYS A 440 -28.01 -10.84 -17.05
N ALA A 441 -27.41 -11.58 -17.99
CA ALA A 441 -26.96 -12.95 -17.77
C ALA A 441 -25.95 -13.03 -16.61
N MET A 442 -24.96 -12.14 -16.57
CA MET A 442 -23.97 -12.09 -15.50
C MET A 442 -24.61 -11.85 -14.12
N PHE A 443 -25.48 -10.84 -13.99
CA PHE A 443 -26.16 -10.60 -12.71
C PHE A 443 -27.10 -11.74 -12.29
N ILE A 444 -27.70 -12.45 -13.24
CA ILE A 444 -28.53 -13.64 -12.96
C ILE A 444 -27.66 -14.81 -12.48
N ILE A 445 -26.54 -15.09 -13.17
CA ILE A 445 -25.61 -16.17 -12.80
C ILE A 445 -25.03 -15.93 -11.40
N TRP A 446 -24.64 -14.68 -11.08
CA TRP A 446 -24.14 -14.30 -9.74
C TRP A 446 -25.22 -14.11 -8.68
N LYS A 447 -26.50 -14.22 -9.04
CA LYS A 447 -27.65 -13.93 -8.17
C LYS A 447 -27.61 -12.51 -7.58
N ASP A 448 -27.09 -11.55 -8.34
CA ASP A 448 -27.02 -10.14 -7.96
C ASP A 448 -28.35 -9.43 -8.20
N ILE A 449 -29.32 -9.77 -7.35
CA ILE A 449 -30.65 -9.18 -7.41
C ILE A 449 -30.65 -7.65 -7.31
N PRO A 450 -29.89 -7.00 -6.39
CA PRO A 450 -29.84 -5.54 -6.32
C PRO A 450 -29.40 -4.87 -7.63
N ARG A 451 -28.32 -5.34 -8.27
CA ARG A 451 -27.82 -4.75 -9.51
C ARG A 451 -28.72 -5.06 -10.71
N LEU A 452 -29.33 -6.24 -10.74
CA LEU A 452 -30.33 -6.60 -11.75
C LEU A 452 -31.57 -5.69 -11.68
N ARG A 453 -32.02 -5.32 -10.46
CA ARG A 453 -33.10 -4.34 -10.28
C ARG A 453 -32.70 -2.94 -10.72
N LEU A 454 -31.47 -2.53 -10.42
CA LEU A 454 -30.94 -1.23 -10.85
C LEU A 454 -30.93 -1.13 -12.38
N LEU A 455 -30.46 -2.18 -13.05
CA LEU A 455 -30.44 -2.28 -14.52
C LEU A 455 -31.84 -2.13 -15.13
N ALA A 456 -32.82 -2.87 -14.60
CA ALA A 456 -34.21 -2.78 -15.03
C ALA A 456 -34.81 -1.37 -14.85
N GLN A 457 -34.35 -0.63 -13.84
CA GLN A 457 -34.79 0.74 -13.60
C GLN A 457 -34.15 1.75 -14.56
N CYS A 458 -32.97 1.49 -15.13
CA CYS A 458 -32.24 2.48 -15.92
C CYS A 458 -33.07 3.05 -17.07
N TYR A 459 -33.69 2.18 -17.90
CA TYR A 459 -34.61 2.54 -18.98
C TYR A 459 -35.76 1.52 -19.08
N PRO A 460 -36.82 1.65 -18.28
CA PRO A 460 -37.85 0.62 -18.11
C PRO A 460 -38.71 0.39 -19.36
N ASN A 461 -38.77 1.38 -20.26
CA ASN A 461 -39.60 1.35 -21.46
C ASN A 461 -38.78 1.11 -22.75
N HIS A 462 -37.49 0.79 -22.64
CA HIS A 462 -36.66 0.56 -23.82
C HIS A 462 -37.13 -0.69 -24.58
N PRO A 463 -37.34 -0.64 -25.91
CA PRO A 463 -37.95 -1.73 -26.67
C PRO A 463 -37.11 -3.02 -26.64
N VAL A 464 -35.79 -2.91 -26.48
CA VAL A 464 -34.86 -4.06 -26.42
C VAL A 464 -35.19 -5.04 -25.29
N TRP A 465 -35.89 -4.60 -24.23
CA TRP A 465 -36.24 -5.46 -23.12
C TRP A 465 -37.09 -6.66 -23.56
N ASN A 466 -37.97 -6.49 -24.53
CA ASN A 466 -38.82 -7.58 -25.01
C ASN A 466 -37.99 -8.73 -25.59
N GLU A 467 -37.01 -8.38 -26.42
CA GLU A 467 -36.13 -9.36 -27.05
C GLU A 467 -35.09 -9.92 -26.07
N CYS A 468 -34.52 -9.07 -25.22
CA CYS A 468 -33.59 -9.49 -24.17
C CYS A 468 -34.25 -10.51 -23.22
N LEU A 469 -35.48 -10.24 -22.75
CA LEU A 469 -36.21 -11.12 -21.84
C LEU A 469 -36.50 -12.48 -22.48
N GLN A 470 -36.79 -12.53 -23.78
CA GLN A 470 -36.96 -13.80 -24.52
C GLN A 470 -35.65 -14.60 -24.58
N LYS A 471 -34.51 -13.94 -24.81
CA LYS A 471 -33.21 -14.60 -24.90
C LYS A 471 -32.67 -15.14 -23.57
N LEU A 472 -33.17 -14.68 -22.41
CA LEU A 472 -32.64 -15.11 -21.10
C LEU A 472 -32.71 -16.62 -20.83
N ASP A 473 -33.61 -17.37 -21.48
CA ASP A 473 -33.65 -18.83 -21.32
C ASP A 473 -32.43 -19.52 -21.94
N ALA A 474 -31.74 -18.86 -22.88
CA ALA A 474 -30.54 -19.35 -23.54
C ALA A 474 -29.24 -19.04 -22.77
N ILE A 475 -29.31 -18.45 -21.57
CA ILE A 475 -28.13 -18.15 -20.73
C ILE A 475 -27.25 -19.41 -20.51
N PRO A 476 -27.79 -20.56 -20.06
CA PRO A 476 -26.98 -21.73 -19.77
C PRO A 476 -26.19 -22.23 -21.00
N GLU A 477 -26.83 -22.22 -22.17
CA GLU A 477 -26.25 -22.62 -23.44
C GLU A 477 -25.23 -21.60 -23.96
N HIS A 478 -25.56 -20.31 -23.93
CA HIS A 478 -24.71 -19.25 -24.47
C HIS A 478 -23.39 -19.09 -23.71
N PHE A 479 -23.43 -19.24 -22.39
CA PHE A 479 -22.28 -19.07 -21.50
C PHE A 479 -21.63 -20.40 -21.07
N GLU A 480 -22.14 -21.53 -21.56
CA GLU A 480 -21.65 -22.88 -21.23
C GLU A 480 -21.62 -23.16 -19.70
N VAL A 481 -22.62 -22.67 -18.98
CA VAL A 481 -22.73 -22.82 -17.52
C VAL A 481 -23.63 -24.03 -17.20
N SER A 482 -23.02 -25.18 -16.95
CA SER A 482 -23.73 -26.44 -16.63
C SER A 482 -24.12 -26.56 -15.15
N LEU A 483 -23.29 -26.04 -14.25
CA LEU A 483 -23.57 -25.98 -12.81
C LEU A 483 -24.63 -24.91 -12.53
N ASN A 484 -25.70 -25.27 -11.81
CA ASN A 484 -26.81 -24.39 -11.39
C ASN A 484 -27.83 -23.97 -12.46
N ARG A 485 -27.96 -24.71 -13.58
CA ARG A 485 -28.94 -24.43 -14.65
C ARG A 485 -30.36 -24.16 -14.14
N GLU A 486 -30.92 -25.03 -13.31
CA GLU A 486 -32.27 -24.86 -12.76
C GLU A 486 -32.42 -23.57 -11.93
N GLN A 487 -31.37 -23.21 -11.20
CA GLN A 487 -31.36 -22.01 -10.36
C GLN A 487 -31.24 -20.73 -11.18
N ILE A 488 -30.49 -20.77 -12.28
CA ILE A 488 -30.43 -19.69 -13.27
C ILE A 488 -31.83 -19.48 -13.87
N LEU A 489 -32.47 -20.54 -14.39
CA LEU A 489 -33.81 -20.46 -14.99
C LEU A 489 -34.89 -20.00 -14.00
N ARG A 490 -34.77 -20.38 -12.72
CA ARG A 490 -35.64 -19.85 -11.66
C ARG A 490 -35.46 -18.34 -11.47
N THR A 491 -34.22 -17.85 -11.48
CA THR A 491 -33.92 -16.43 -11.36
C THR A 491 -34.37 -15.64 -12.59
N VAL A 492 -34.26 -16.21 -13.79
CA VAL A 492 -34.83 -15.67 -15.04
C VAL A 492 -36.34 -15.51 -14.93
N SER A 493 -37.03 -16.55 -14.46
CA SER A 493 -38.50 -16.53 -14.28
C SER A 493 -38.93 -15.44 -13.30
N ASP A 494 -38.23 -15.31 -12.17
CA ASP A 494 -38.48 -14.24 -11.19
C ASP A 494 -38.25 -12.84 -11.77
N PHE A 495 -37.21 -12.69 -12.60
CA PHE A 495 -36.90 -11.42 -13.24
C PHE A 495 -37.92 -11.03 -14.32
N ARG A 496 -38.41 -11.99 -15.13
CA ARG A 496 -39.53 -11.76 -16.07
C ARG A 496 -40.79 -11.32 -15.34
N ALA A 497 -41.12 -11.97 -14.22
CA ALA A 497 -42.27 -11.58 -13.40
C ALA A 497 -42.18 -10.13 -12.90
N LEU A 498 -40.97 -9.60 -12.66
CA LEU A 498 -40.75 -8.20 -12.30
C LEU A 498 -41.12 -7.23 -13.44
N PHE A 499 -40.89 -7.60 -14.70
CA PHE A 499 -41.28 -6.82 -15.88
C PHE A 499 -42.76 -7.00 -16.27
N GLU A 500 -43.36 -8.15 -15.99
CA GLU A 500 -44.78 -8.39 -16.30
C GLU A 500 -45.73 -7.84 -15.23
N GLY A 501 -45.21 -7.32 -14.12
CA GLY A 501 -46.00 -6.79 -13.01
C GLY A 501 -46.53 -7.86 -12.06
N GLY A 502 -46.02 -9.09 -12.16
CA GLY A 502 -46.27 -10.19 -11.22
C GLY A 502 -45.58 -9.98 -9.86
N LYS A 503 -45.94 -10.81 -8.87
CA LYS A 503 -45.29 -10.84 -7.55
C LYS A 503 -44.23 -11.96 -7.53
N PRO A 504 -42.94 -11.67 -7.77
CA PRO A 504 -41.89 -12.69 -7.71
C PRO A 504 -41.67 -13.21 -6.27
N PRO A 505 -41.58 -14.53 -6.04
CA PRO A 505 -41.37 -15.14 -4.72
C PRO A 505 -40.05 -14.75 -4.02
N ILE A 506 -38.94 -14.61 -4.77
CA ILE A 506 -37.60 -14.41 -4.18
C ILE A 506 -37.18 -12.91 -4.16
N LEU A 507 -37.73 -12.09 -5.06
CA LEU A 507 -37.34 -10.68 -5.23
C LEU A 507 -38.08 -9.71 -4.28
N ASN A 508 -38.78 -10.17 -3.25
CA ASN A 508 -39.74 -9.35 -2.48
C ASN A 508 -39.45 -9.21 -0.97
N SER A 509 -38.21 -8.96 -0.57
CA SER A 509 -37.96 -8.56 0.83
C SER A 509 -38.37 -7.12 1.18
N ARG A 510 -38.88 -6.28 0.25
CA ARG A 510 -39.53 -4.99 0.59
C ARG A 510 -40.69 -4.59 -0.35
N PRO A 511 -41.82 -4.02 0.14
CA PRO A 511 -43.08 -3.90 -0.61
C PRO A 511 -43.21 -2.66 -1.51
N THR A 512 -42.22 -1.77 -1.57
CA THR A 512 -42.36 -0.39 -2.09
C THR A 512 -42.19 -0.22 -3.61
N VAL A 513 -41.73 -1.25 -4.33
CA VAL A 513 -41.26 -1.09 -5.73
C VAL A 513 -42.34 -1.39 -6.77
N SER A 514 -43.28 -2.32 -6.51
CA SER A 514 -44.35 -2.63 -7.49
C SER A 514 -45.26 -1.43 -7.78
N SER A 515 -45.37 -0.48 -6.85
CA SER A 515 -46.12 0.76 -6.98
C SER A 515 -45.35 1.84 -7.74
N LEU A 516 -44.03 1.96 -7.53
CA LEU A 516 -43.17 2.91 -8.23
C LEU A 516 -43.01 2.55 -9.71
N TRP A 517 -42.82 1.26 -10.02
CA TRP A 517 -42.73 0.76 -11.39
C TRP A 517 -44.04 0.93 -12.16
N ARG A 518 -45.19 0.66 -11.51
CA ARG A 518 -46.52 0.97 -12.06
C ARG A 518 -46.70 2.47 -12.30
N ARG A 519 -46.18 3.35 -11.44
CA ARG A 519 -46.22 4.81 -11.63
C ARG A 519 -45.37 5.26 -12.82
N LEU A 520 -44.14 4.77 -12.97
CA LEU A 520 -43.24 5.15 -14.06
C LEU A 520 -43.78 4.71 -15.43
N ARG A 521 -44.40 3.52 -15.52
CA ARG A 521 -45.02 3.04 -16.78
C ARG A 521 -46.30 3.82 -17.14
N ARG A 522 -47.10 4.24 -16.14
CA ARG A 522 -48.29 5.09 -16.35
C ARG A 522 -47.93 6.51 -16.79
N LEU A 523 -46.85 7.09 -16.28
CA LEU A 523 -46.40 8.43 -16.68
C LEU A 523 -45.93 8.49 -18.14
N GLY A 524 -45.26 7.44 -18.65
CA GLY A 524 -44.87 7.37 -20.06
C GLY A 524 -46.04 7.08 -21.03
N GLY A 525 -47.04 6.31 -20.59
CA GLY A 525 -48.23 6.00 -21.42
C GLY A 525 -49.21 7.16 -21.60
N ASN A 526 -49.17 8.18 -20.74
CA ASN A 526 -50.08 9.32 -20.78
C ASN A 526 -49.55 10.52 -21.60
N ILE A 527 -48.25 10.58 -21.92
CA ILE A 527 -47.67 11.71 -22.69
C ILE A 527 -48.13 11.71 -24.16
N GLY A 528 -48.68 10.60 -24.66
CA GLY A 528 -49.23 10.49 -26.02
C GLY A 528 -50.75 10.68 -26.15
N LYS A 529 -51.49 10.97 -25.06
CA LYS A 529 -52.96 11.07 -25.11
C LYS A 529 -53.55 12.45 -24.77
N ASP A 530 -52.74 13.41 -24.33
CA ASP A 530 -53.22 14.75 -23.92
C ASP A 530 -52.92 15.88 -24.93
N LEU A 531 -52.49 15.58 -26.16
CA LEU A 531 -52.19 16.59 -27.20
C LEU A 531 -53.23 16.72 -28.33
N THR A 532 -54.43 16.15 -28.19
CA THR A 532 -55.52 16.28 -29.18
C THR A 532 -56.80 16.90 -28.63
N GLY A 533 -56.71 17.81 -27.66
CA GLY A 533 -57.90 18.45 -27.10
C GLY A 533 -57.65 19.75 -26.34
N ALA A 534 -57.13 20.78 -27.00
CA ALA A 534 -57.26 22.17 -26.54
C ALA A 534 -57.09 23.15 -27.71
N GLY A 535 -58.08 23.17 -28.61
CA GLY A 535 -58.40 24.37 -29.37
C GLY A 535 -59.40 25.21 -28.57
N GLN A 536 -59.19 26.53 -28.56
CA GLN A 536 -60.04 27.59 -27.98
C GLN A 536 -60.14 27.60 -26.44
N VAL A 537 -59.48 28.56 -25.77
CA VAL A 537 -59.94 29.93 -25.46
C VAL A 537 -58.71 30.82 -25.28
#